data_AF-A0A7W5D2L3-F1
#
_entry.id   AF-A0A7W5D2L3-F1
#
_cell.length_a   1.000
_cell.length_b   1.000
_cell.length_c   1.000
_cell.angle_alpha   90.00
_cell.angle_beta   90.00
_cell.angle_gamma   90.00
#
_symmetry.space_group_name_H-M   'P 1'
#
loop_
_entity.id
_entity.type
_entity.pdbx_description
1 polymer ?
#
loop_
_entity_poly.entity_id
_entity_poly.type
_entity_poly.pdbx_seq_one_letter_code
_entity_poly.pdbx_strand_id
1 'polypeptide(L)' 'MGGKKLKRIRMERGMTRRQVEDVTGISQGTIMSLECGKTTGGNIGTAVALAKCYGVTVDELLADDGR' A
#
# COMPACT_ATOMS: atom_id res chain seq x y z
N MET A 1 -1.42 -9.91 -1.36
CA MET A 1 -0.95 -8.53 -1.07
C MET A 1 0.36 -8.66 -0.34
N GLY A 2 1.47 -8.51 -1.04
CA GLY A 2 2.78 -8.50 -0.41
C GLY A 2 2.98 -7.21 0.40
N GLY A 3 2.63 -7.22 1.69
CA GLY A 3 2.74 -6.04 2.57
C GLY A 3 4.15 -5.42 2.59
N LYS A 4 5.19 -6.25 2.49
CA LYS A 4 6.59 -5.82 2.37
C LYS A 4 6.85 -4.96 1.14
N LYS A 5 6.23 -5.31 0.00
CA LYS A 5 6.36 -4.59 -1.26
C LYS A 5 5.68 -3.21 -1.20
N LEU A 6 4.50 -3.15 -0.58
CA LEU A 6 3.79 -1.89 -0.31
C LEU A 6 4.69 -0.90 0.44
N LYS A 7 5.34 -1.38 1.51
CA LYS A 7 6.27 -0.59 2.32
C LYS A 7 7.46 -0.12 1.51
N ARG A 8 8.01 -0.97 0.64
CA ARG A 8 9.15 -0.65 -0.23
C ARG A 8 8.80 0.46 -1.21
N ILE A 9 7.69 0.34 -1.94
CA ILE A 9 7.22 1.35 -2.89
C ILE A 9 6.99 2.69 -2.17
N ARG A 10 6.36 2.68 -0.98
CA ARG A 10 6.17 3.91 -0.21
C ARG A 10 7.52 4.58 0.14
N MET A 11 8.51 3.79 0.54
CA MET A 11 9.85 4.30 0.86
C MET A 11 10.59 4.82 -0.37
N GLU A 12 10.50 4.13 -1.50
CA GLU A 12 11.07 4.56 -2.79
C GLU A 12 10.47 5.89 -3.25
N ARG A 13 9.18 6.12 -2.96
CA ARG A 13 8.48 7.39 -3.22
C ARG A 13 8.79 8.48 -2.18
N GLY A 14 9.56 8.18 -1.14
CA GLY A 14 9.88 9.14 -0.07
C GLY A 14 8.67 9.60 0.74
N MET A 15 7.56 8.85 0.70
CA MET A 15 6.30 9.25 1.34
C MET A 15 6.20 8.70 2.76
N THR A 16 5.69 9.51 3.68
CA THR A 16 5.25 9.05 4.99
C THR A 16 3.86 8.43 4.89
N ARG A 17 3.49 7.55 5.81
CA ARG A 17 2.12 7.02 5.86
C ARG A 17 1.06 8.11 6.03
N ARG A 18 1.42 9.26 6.63
CA ARG A 18 0.52 10.39 6.87
C ARG A 18 0.23 11.11 5.56
N GLN A 19 1.27 11.33 4.75
CA GLN A 19 1.10 11.89 3.41
C GLN A 19 0.26 10.97 2.52
N VAL A 20 0.45 9.65 2.64
CA VAL A 20 -0.40 8.70 1.91
C VAL A 20 -1.83 8.80 2.40
N GLU A 21 -2.06 8.88 3.71
CA GLU A 21 -3.40 9.12 4.28
C GLU A 21 -4.02 10.42 3.78
N ASP A 22 -3.27 11.52 3.74
CA ASP A 22 -3.75 12.81 3.25
C ASP A 22 -4.13 12.76 1.75
N VAL A 23 -3.43 11.93 0.96
CA VAL A 23 -3.67 11.78 -0.49
C VAL A 23 -4.77 10.78 -0.80
N THR A 24 -4.82 9.65 -0.09
CA THR A 24 -5.73 8.53 -0.41
C THR A 24 -6.96 8.47 0.50
N GLY A 25 -6.98 9.24 1.60
CA GLY A 25 -7.99 9.15 2.67
C GLY A 25 -7.95 7.85 3.48
N ILE A 26 -6.87 7.07 3.35
CA ILE A 26 -6.74 5.77 4.03
C ILE A 26 -5.95 5.99 5.31
N SER A 27 -6.52 5.61 6.45
CA SER A 27 -5.84 5.85 7.73
C SER A 27 -4.44 5.25 7.78
N GLN A 28 -3.50 5.95 8.43
CA GLN A 28 -2.17 5.45 8.75
C GLN A 28 -2.19 4.04 9.35
N GLY A 29 -3.16 3.74 10.23
CA GLY A 29 -3.30 2.44 10.87
C GLY A 29 -3.66 1.33 9.88
N THR A 30 -4.52 1.63 8.90
CA THR A 30 -4.84 0.73 7.79
C THR A 30 -3.61 0.50 6.93
N ILE A 31 -2.89 1.55 6.54
CA ILE A 31 -1.66 1.45 5.74
C ILE A 31 -0.63 0.58 6.47
N MET A 32 -0.40 0.81 7.76
CA MET A 32 0.52 0.00 8.57
C MET A 32 0.10 -1.47 8.63
N SER A 33 -1.19 -1.75 8.78
CA SER A 33 -1.71 -3.11 8.84
C SER A 33 -1.53 -3.85 7.51
N LEU A 34 -1.71 -3.14 6.38
CA LEU A 34 -1.43 -3.64 5.04
C LEU A 34 0.07 -3.90 4.84
N GLU A 35 0.93 -2.96 5.21
CA GLU A 35 2.40 -3.11 5.13
C GLU A 35 2.92 -4.28 5.96
N CYS A 36 2.32 -4.53 7.12
CA CYS A 36 2.72 -5.60 8.02
C CYS A 36 2.14 -6.96 7.61
N GLY A 37 1.28 -7.02 6.58
CA GLY A 37 0.59 -8.26 6.19
C GLY A 37 -0.45 -8.72 7.21
N LYS A 38 -0.85 -7.86 8.16
CA LYS A 38 -1.92 -8.15 9.13
C LYS A 38 -3.31 -8.12 8.49
N THR A 39 -3.44 -7.41 7.37
CA THR A 39 -4.66 -7.36 6.57
C THR A 39 -4.40 -8.00 5.21
N THR A 40 -4.68 -9.29 5.11
CA THR A 40 -4.59 -10.05 3.86
C THR A 40 -5.87 -9.81 3.07
N GLY A 41 -5.93 -8.70 2.34
CA GLY A 41 -7.12 -8.30 1.59
C GLY A 41 -7.65 -6.93 1.98
N GLY A 42 -6.82 -5.90 1.83
CA GLY A 42 -7.36 -4.55 1.74
C GLY A 42 -8.40 -4.50 0.62
N ASN A 43 -9.52 -3.80 0.84
CA ASN A 43 -10.57 -3.62 -0.16
C ASN A 43 -9.92 -3.20 -1.51
N ILE A 44 -10.43 -3.70 -2.63
CA ILE A 44 -9.97 -3.31 -3.98
C ILE A 44 -9.88 -1.78 -4.10
N GLY A 45 -10.80 -1.04 -3.48
CA GLY A 45 -10.74 0.43 -3.43
C GLY A 45 -9.44 0.97 -2.79
N THR A 46 -8.99 0.36 -1.69
CA THR A 46 -7.73 0.69 -1.02
C THR A 46 -6.53 0.38 -1.92
N ALA A 47 -6.53 -0.79 -2.57
CA ALA A 47 -5.47 -1.19 -3.48
C ALA A 47 -5.35 -0.22 -4.67
N VAL A 48 -6.49 0.15 -5.26
CA VAL A 48 -6.57 1.11 -6.37
C VAL A 48 -6.10 2.51 -5.95
N ALA A 49 -6.51 2.99 -4.77
CA ALA A 49 -6.10 4.30 -4.28
C ALA A 49 -4.58 4.36 -4.03
N LEU A 50 -4.02 3.32 -3.40
CA LEU A 50 -2.57 3.22 -3.17
C LEU A 50 -1.79 3.08 -4.49
N ALA A 51 -2.27 2.25 -5.42
CA ALA A 51 -1.68 2.10 -6.74
C ALA A 51 -1.63 3.45 -7.49
N LYS A 52 -2.73 4.20 -7.49
CA LYS A 52 -2.78 5.56 -8.05
C LYS A 52 -1.84 6.53 -7.33
N CYS A 53 -1.82 6.52 -6.00
CA CYS A 53 -0.95 7.37 -5.19
C CYS A 53 0.54 7.13 -5.47
N TYR A 54 0.92 5.86 -5.66
CA TYR A 54 2.29 5.48 -5.91
C TYR A 54 2.65 5.40 -7.41
N GLY A 55 1.69 5.63 -8.31
CA GLY A 55 1.90 5.54 -9.75
C GLY A 55 2.34 4.13 -10.21
N VAL A 56 1.80 3.09 -9.59
CA VAL A 56 2.04 1.67 -9.93
C VAL A 56 0.71 1.01 -10.29
N THR A 57 0.76 -0.19 -10.84
CA THR A 57 -0.46 -0.97 -11.07
C THR A 57 -0.90 -1.68 -9.79
N VAL A 58 -2.20 -1.99 -9.70
CA VAL A 58 -2.73 -2.81 -8.60
C VAL A 58 -2.08 -4.19 -8.60
N ASP A 59 -1.82 -4.76 -9.78
CA ASP A 59 -1.12 -6.04 -9.91
C ASP A 59 0.30 -5.99 -9.32
N GLU A 60 1.08 -4.95 -9.63
CA GLU A 60 2.40 -4.75 -9.01
C GLU A 60 2.33 -4.61 -7.49
N LEU A 61 1.28 -3.96 -6.97
CA LEU A 61 1.02 -3.79 -5.55
C LEU A 61 0.62 -5.10 -4.86
N LEU A 62 -0.14 -5.94 -5.56
CA LEU A 62 -0.70 -7.19 -5.08
C LEU A 62 0.27 -8.36 -5.22
N ALA A 63 1.15 -8.32 -6.22
CA ALA A 63 2.13 -9.34 -6.53
C ALA A 63 2.91 -9.68 -5.27
N ASP A 64 2.63 -10.88 -4.76
CA ASP A 64 3.35 -11.45 -3.65
C ASP A 64 4.80 -11.68 -4.10
N ASP A 65 5.76 -11.14 -3.34
CA ASP A 65 7.16 -11.55 -3.46
C ASP A 65 7.21 -13.01 -2.98
N GLY A 66 6.90 -13.93 -3.88
CA GLY A 66 6.74 -15.34 -3.58
C GLY A 66 8.00 -15.92 -2.93
N ARG A 67 7.89 -16.24 -1.64
CA ARG A 67 8.43 -17.47 -1.03
C ARG A 67 7.89 -17.68 0.38
#